data_AF-A0A0G2E7D8-F1
#
_entry.id   AF-A0A0G2E7D8-F1
#
_cell.length_a   1.000
_cell.length_b   1.000
_cell.length_c   1.000
_cell.angle_alpha   90.00
_cell.angle_beta   90.00
_cell.angle_gamma   90.00
#
_symmetry.space_group_name_H-M   'P 1'
#
loop_
_entity.id
_entity.type
_entity.pdbx_description
1 polymer ?
#
loop_
_entity_poly.entity_id
_entity_poly.type
_entity_poly.pdbx_seq_one_letter_code
_entity_poly.pdbx_strand_id
1 'polypeptide(L)'
;MLFSETLRLLQERLSHVGHETVDEAITVYIVTSICPSENAVHANGPYWLSQLKYLVKKLDLGTEDPTLDEEQNEERRRLWILGEILEYHFLRQQLAFNSDPIFLTSIRNNIQSHLDEWSASFRKHDDLGILNHSTQTNVTTMTNQKCPPRLIYYGNHLFHCLHILLYGPMDLVSMFEDAEWQASPDFIKAGEHAMDCAKVARNILLVDPYLDTMFRFFGTYLLQSTFIFLLLAQKLGSSSDHLILDNCAINLQVLDVFTSVTNMDYQRTFATALRDTISNATDISNTSTSTTPPDERFPNTADNPPSRPQLHPDLLQYRWVGGAKGLWPV
;
A
#
# COMPACT_ATOMS: atom_id res chain seq x y z
N MET A 1 -1.56 2.88 -26.08
CA MET A 1 -0.51 3.04 -27.11
C MET A 1 0.75 3.75 -26.58
N LEU A 2 0.68 4.54 -25.50
CA LEU A 2 1.85 5.21 -24.89
C LEU A 2 2.78 4.29 -24.07
N PHE A 3 2.25 3.30 -23.36
CA PHE A 3 3.06 2.51 -22.39
C PHE A 3 4.06 1.55 -23.05
N SER A 4 3.68 0.86 -24.14
CA SER A 4 4.63 0.01 -24.88
C SER A 4 5.79 0.82 -25.46
N GLU A 5 5.55 2.07 -25.83
CA GLU A 5 6.59 3.01 -26.27
C GLU A 5 7.45 3.47 -25.09
N THR A 6 6.86 3.78 -23.93
CA THR A 6 7.61 4.05 -22.69
C THR A 6 8.51 2.88 -22.29
N LEU A 7 8.01 1.64 -22.37
CA LEU A 7 8.80 0.44 -22.10
C LEU A 7 9.94 0.27 -23.10
N ARG A 8 9.69 0.50 -24.39
CA ARG A 8 10.73 0.45 -25.43
C ARG A 8 11.83 1.47 -25.16
N LEU A 9 11.47 2.72 -24.88
CA LEU A 9 12.41 3.79 -24.57
C LEU A 9 13.20 3.50 -23.29
N LEU A 10 12.55 2.93 -22.27
CA LEU A 10 13.20 2.51 -21.03
C LEU A 10 14.19 1.37 -21.28
N GLN A 11 13.82 0.35 -22.06
CA GLN A 11 14.70 -0.77 -22.41
C GLN A 11 15.92 -0.30 -23.21
N GLU A 12 15.72 0.58 -24.19
CA GLU A 12 16.80 1.19 -24.95
C GLU A 12 17.75 1.95 -24.03
N ARG A 13 17.21 2.77 -23.12
CA ARG A 13 18.01 3.52 -22.16
C ARG A 13 18.80 2.62 -21.20
N LEU A 14 18.17 1.59 -20.64
CA LEU A 14 18.83 0.61 -19.75
C LEU A 14 19.86 -0.27 -20.49
N SER A 15 19.74 -0.41 -21.81
CA SER A 15 20.72 -1.14 -22.63
C SER A 15 22.00 -0.34 -22.91
N HIS A 16 21.97 0.98 -22.70
CA HIS A 16 23.15 1.84 -22.85
C HIS A 16 23.90 1.98 -21.51
N VAL A 17 25.22 1.75 -21.54
CA VAL A 17 26.10 1.94 -20.37
C VAL A 17 26.31 3.45 -20.15
N GLY A 18 25.80 4.01 -19.04
CA GLY A 18 25.89 5.42 -18.70
C GLY A 18 25.03 5.81 -17.49
N HIS A 19 25.15 7.09 -17.04
CA HIS A 19 24.59 7.66 -15.81
C HIS A 19 23.22 7.09 -15.40
N GLU A 20 23.25 6.07 -14.54
CA GLU A 20 22.07 5.54 -13.90
C GLU A 20 21.49 6.58 -12.93
N THR A 21 20.17 6.62 -12.80
CA THR A 21 19.45 7.63 -12.02
C THR A 21 18.42 6.99 -11.10
N VAL A 22 18.12 7.67 -9.99
CA VAL A 22 17.04 7.26 -9.07
C VAL A 22 15.69 7.21 -9.80
N ASP A 23 15.46 8.10 -10.77
CA ASP A 23 14.25 8.11 -11.60
C ASP A 23 14.09 6.84 -12.45
N GLU A 24 15.19 6.28 -12.97
CA GLU A 24 15.15 4.98 -13.67
C GLU A 24 14.82 3.85 -12.70
N ALA A 25 15.42 3.84 -11.50
CA ALA A 25 15.11 2.83 -10.48
C ALA A 25 13.62 2.88 -10.09
N ILE A 26 13.07 4.09 -9.90
CA ILE A 26 11.66 4.33 -9.65
C ILE A 26 10.80 3.85 -10.82
N THR A 27 11.19 4.14 -12.06
CA THR A 27 10.43 3.73 -13.25
C THR A 27 10.39 2.20 -13.37
N VAL A 28 11.53 1.54 -13.21
CA VAL A 28 11.61 0.08 -13.24
C VAL A 28 10.81 -0.54 -12.09
N TYR A 29 10.80 0.08 -10.91
CA TYR A 29 9.94 -0.31 -9.79
C TYR A 29 8.45 -0.31 -10.17
N ILE A 30 7.96 0.77 -10.77
CA ILE A 30 6.55 0.88 -11.20
C ILE A 30 6.19 -0.27 -12.14
N VAL A 31 7.09 -0.54 -13.10
CA VAL A 31 6.94 -1.65 -14.06
C VAL A 31 6.86 -2.99 -13.34
N THR A 32 7.67 -3.23 -12.30
CA THR A 32 7.72 -4.53 -11.59
C THR A 32 6.58 -4.75 -10.60
N SER A 33 6.01 -3.70 -10.02
CA SER A 33 5.17 -3.81 -8.82
C SER A 33 3.70 -3.46 -9.05
N ILE A 34 3.42 -2.45 -9.87
CA ILE A 34 2.09 -1.88 -10.04
C ILE A 34 1.58 -2.11 -11.48
N CYS A 35 2.49 -2.21 -12.45
CA CYS A 35 2.20 -2.47 -13.87
C CYS A 35 2.23 -3.93 -14.36
N PRO A 36 2.39 -5.00 -13.55
CA PRO A 36 2.35 -6.36 -14.09
C PRO A 36 1.04 -6.72 -14.80
N SER A 37 0.00 -5.86 -14.74
CA SER A 37 -1.25 -6.05 -15.48
C SER A 37 -1.02 -6.26 -16.98
N GLU A 38 -0.03 -5.60 -17.59
CA GLU A 38 0.33 -5.87 -18.97
C GLU A 38 1.05 -7.21 -19.15
N ASN A 39 0.52 -8.05 -20.05
CA ASN A 39 1.10 -9.36 -20.39
C ASN A 39 2.60 -9.29 -20.73
N ALA A 40 3.03 -8.25 -21.46
CA ALA A 40 4.43 -8.08 -21.85
C ALA A 40 5.36 -7.78 -20.65
N VAL A 41 4.85 -7.05 -19.65
CA VAL A 41 5.60 -6.76 -18.42
C VAL A 41 5.69 -8.00 -17.57
N HIS A 42 4.57 -8.69 -17.36
CA HIS A 42 4.53 -9.93 -16.59
C HIS A 42 5.40 -11.03 -17.20
N ALA A 43 5.34 -11.22 -18.51
CA ALA A 43 6.18 -12.19 -19.23
C ALA A 43 7.69 -11.90 -19.05
N ASN A 44 8.06 -10.64 -18.82
CA ASN A 44 9.43 -10.20 -18.59
C ASN A 44 9.70 -9.85 -17.10
N GLY A 45 8.85 -10.29 -16.17
CA GLY A 45 8.98 -10.00 -14.74
C GLY A 45 10.39 -10.25 -14.16
N PRO A 46 11.02 -11.42 -14.43
CA PRO A 46 12.39 -11.69 -13.97
C PRO A 46 13.43 -10.70 -14.51
N TYR A 47 13.28 -10.26 -15.76
CA TYR A 47 14.17 -9.27 -16.37
C TYR A 47 14.04 -7.93 -15.63
N TRP A 48 12.81 -7.43 -15.46
CA TRP A 48 12.57 -6.15 -14.81
C TRP A 48 13.00 -6.15 -13.35
N LEU A 49 12.78 -7.25 -12.63
CA LEU A 49 13.29 -7.41 -11.26
C LEU A 49 14.82 -7.41 -11.23
N SER A 50 15.47 -8.08 -12.18
CA SER A 50 16.93 -8.05 -12.30
C SER A 50 17.45 -6.64 -12.58
N GLN A 51 16.76 -5.85 -13.43
CA GLN A 51 17.11 -4.45 -13.69
C GLN A 51 16.94 -3.58 -12.45
N LEU A 52 15.84 -3.74 -11.70
CA LEU A 52 15.62 -3.00 -10.45
C LEU A 52 16.75 -3.27 -9.47
N LYS A 53 17.10 -4.54 -9.26
CA LYS A 53 18.20 -4.95 -8.37
C LYS A 53 19.54 -4.39 -8.82
N TYR A 54 19.79 -4.37 -10.13
CA TYR A 54 21.00 -3.76 -10.67
C TYR A 54 21.07 -2.27 -10.32
N LEU A 55 20.01 -1.51 -10.61
CA LEU A 55 19.96 -0.06 -10.37
C LEU A 55 20.09 0.28 -8.88
N VAL A 56 19.32 -0.40 -8.03
CA VAL A 56 19.31 -0.18 -6.58
C VAL A 56 20.71 -0.40 -5.97
N LYS A 57 21.44 -1.43 -6.43
CA LYS A 57 22.81 -1.69 -5.99
C LYS A 57 23.84 -0.75 -6.62
N LYS A 58 23.69 -0.47 -7.92
CA LYS A 58 24.60 0.39 -8.69
C LYS A 58 24.62 1.82 -8.16
N LEU A 59 23.46 2.31 -7.72
CA LEU A 59 23.28 3.63 -7.14
C LEU A 59 23.52 3.68 -5.63
N ASP A 60 23.81 2.53 -5.01
CA ASP A 60 24.00 2.36 -3.57
C ASP A 60 22.87 2.98 -2.72
N LEU A 61 21.61 2.69 -3.10
CA LEU A 61 20.44 3.35 -2.51
C LEU A 61 20.21 3.02 -1.03
N GLY A 62 20.83 1.95 -0.53
CA GLY A 62 20.75 1.57 0.89
C GLY A 62 21.62 2.42 1.81
N THR A 63 22.56 3.19 1.25
CA THR A 63 23.52 4.00 2.03
C THR A 63 23.12 5.48 2.02
N GLU A 64 23.31 6.14 3.17
CA GLU A 64 23.16 7.59 3.29
C GLU A 64 24.17 8.34 2.41
N ASP A 65 23.66 9.28 1.63
CA ASP A 65 24.47 10.22 0.87
C ASP A 65 24.47 11.58 1.60
N PRO A 66 25.61 12.03 2.16
CA PRO A 66 25.69 13.27 2.91
C PRO A 66 25.54 14.53 2.03
N THR A 67 25.54 14.37 0.71
CA THR A 67 25.34 15.47 -0.25
C THR A 67 23.87 15.74 -0.56
N LEU A 68 23.00 14.79 -0.22
CA LEU A 68 21.55 14.86 -0.46
C LEU A 68 20.82 15.38 0.78
N ASP A 69 19.64 15.95 0.59
CA ASP A 69 18.76 16.29 1.69
C ASP A 69 18.13 15.04 2.33
N GLU A 70 17.44 15.24 3.46
CA GLU A 70 16.81 14.14 4.19
C GLU A 70 15.72 13.47 3.34
N GLU A 71 14.91 14.24 2.62
CA GLU A 71 13.81 13.70 1.80
C GLU A 71 14.32 12.75 0.71
N GLN A 72 15.40 13.15 0.05
CA GLN A 72 16.08 12.33 -0.95
C GLN A 72 16.67 11.06 -0.35
N ASN A 73 17.31 11.14 0.83
CA ASN A 73 17.85 9.95 1.50
C ASN A 73 16.73 8.99 1.92
N GLU A 74 15.59 9.49 2.39
CA GLU A 74 14.45 8.65 2.74
C GLU A 74 13.81 7.97 1.52
N GLU A 75 13.75 8.65 0.38
CA GLU A 75 13.29 8.06 -0.88
C GLU A 75 14.23 6.95 -1.38
N ARG A 76 15.54 7.11 -1.21
CA ARG A 76 16.55 6.08 -1.54
C ARG A 76 16.39 4.83 -0.66
N ARG A 77 16.27 5.00 0.66
CA ARG A 77 16.03 3.89 1.61
C ARG A 77 14.72 3.16 1.31
N ARG A 78 13.64 3.90 1.04
CA ARG A 78 12.34 3.33 0.61
C ARG A 78 12.51 2.41 -0.60
N LEU A 79 13.20 2.86 -1.64
CA LEU A 79 13.41 2.10 -2.88
C LEU A 79 14.26 0.85 -2.66
N TRP A 80 15.28 0.95 -1.81
CA TRP A 80 16.12 -0.18 -1.43
C TRP A 80 15.28 -1.31 -0.83
N ILE A 81 14.57 -1.01 0.26
CA ILE A 81 13.77 -2.00 1.01
C ILE A 81 12.67 -2.59 0.14
N LEU A 82 12.02 -1.74 -0.65
CA LEU A 82 10.97 -2.18 -1.56
C LEU A 82 11.48 -3.13 -2.65
N GLY A 83 12.69 -2.89 -3.17
CA GLY A 83 13.35 -3.83 -4.10
C GLY A 83 13.53 -5.21 -3.48
N GLU A 84 13.92 -5.27 -2.20
CA GLU A 84 14.03 -6.55 -1.47
C GLU A 84 12.66 -7.20 -1.24
N ILE A 85 11.61 -6.43 -0.94
CA ILE A 85 10.24 -6.94 -0.81
C ILE A 85 9.76 -7.57 -2.13
N LEU A 86 10.00 -6.91 -3.26
CA LEU A 86 9.63 -7.44 -4.58
C LEU A 86 10.39 -8.72 -4.92
N GLU A 87 11.68 -8.76 -4.59
CA GLU A 87 12.48 -9.99 -4.73
C GLU A 87 11.93 -11.11 -3.83
N TYR A 88 11.59 -10.81 -2.59
CA TYR A 88 11.01 -11.76 -1.67
C TYR A 88 9.70 -12.37 -2.23
N HIS A 89 8.80 -11.54 -2.76
CA HIS A 89 7.58 -12.02 -3.41
C HIS A 89 7.85 -12.87 -4.64
N PHE A 90 8.79 -12.46 -5.47
CA PHE A 90 9.20 -13.24 -6.63
C PHE A 90 9.71 -14.62 -6.23
N LEU A 91 10.63 -14.70 -5.25
CA LEU A 91 11.22 -15.95 -4.78
C LEU A 91 10.16 -16.86 -4.14
N ARG A 92 9.23 -16.30 -3.36
CA ARG A 92 8.11 -17.04 -2.75
C ARG A 92 7.21 -17.72 -3.79
N GLN A 93 7.08 -17.15 -4.98
CA GLN A 93 6.29 -17.74 -6.08
C GLN A 93 7.04 -18.83 -6.84
N GLN A 94 8.37 -18.93 -6.70
CA GLN A 94 9.17 -19.94 -7.38
C GLN A 94 9.23 -21.24 -6.59
N LEU A 95 8.84 -22.36 -7.23
CA LEU A 95 8.83 -23.71 -6.63
C LEU A 95 10.15 -24.09 -5.93
N ALA A 96 11.29 -23.75 -6.54
CA ALA A 96 12.61 -24.10 -6.01
C ALA A 96 12.92 -23.43 -4.67
N PHE A 97 12.46 -22.19 -4.46
CA PHE A 97 12.76 -21.40 -3.26
C PHE A 97 11.65 -21.50 -2.22
N ASN A 98 10.39 -21.67 -2.64
CA ASN A 98 9.27 -21.91 -1.72
C ASN A 98 9.38 -23.25 -0.97
N SER A 99 10.23 -24.16 -1.45
CA SER A 99 10.53 -25.43 -0.80
C SER A 99 11.52 -25.32 0.37
N ASP A 100 12.17 -24.16 0.56
CA ASP A 100 13.08 -23.88 1.68
C ASP A 100 12.53 -22.73 2.56
N PRO A 101 11.74 -23.06 3.60
CA PRO A 101 11.17 -22.07 4.51
C PRO A 101 12.23 -21.28 5.29
N ILE A 102 13.40 -21.86 5.56
CA ILE A 102 14.47 -21.21 6.33
C ILE A 102 15.09 -20.08 5.51
N PHE A 103 15.31 -20.33 4.22
CA PHE A 103 15.80 -19.33 3.29
C PHE A 103 14.86 -18.12 3.18
N LEU A 104 13.56 -18.35 2.93
CA LEU A 104 12.57 -17.26 2.84
C LEU A 104 12.41 -16.51 4.16
N THR A 105 12.48 -17.21 5.29
CA THR A 105 12.45 -16.57 6.61
C THR A 105 13.67 -15.68 6.83
N SER A 106 14.85 -16.12 6.39
CA SER A 106 16.08 -15.33 6.52
C SER A 106 16.04 -14.05 5.68
N ILE A 107 15.50 -14.11 4.46
CA ILE A 107 15.27 -12.92 3.62
C ILE A 107 14.30 -11.96 4.31
N ARG A 108 13.16 -12.47 4.80
CA ARG A 108 12.16 -11.65 5.51
C ARG A 108 12.76 -10.97 6.74
N ASN A 109 13.58 -11.67 7.51
CA ASN A 109 14.25 -11.10 8.69
C ASN A 109 15.23 -9.98 8.30
N ASN A 110 15.93 -10.11 7.17
CA ASN A 110 16.80 -9.05 6.67
C ASN A 110 16.01 -7.79 6.31
N ILE A 111 14.89 -7.96 5.59
CA ILE A 111 14.00 -6.85 5.23
C ILE A 111 13.46 -6.16 6.49
N GLN A 112 13.07 -6.93 7.51
CA GLN A 112 12.65 -6.39 8.80
C GLN A 112 13.76 -5.58 9.48
N SER A 113 15.00 -6.05 9.46
CA SER A 113 16.14 -5.30 10.01
C SER A 113 16.30 -3.94 9.31
N HIS A 114 16.22 -3.90 7.98
CA HIS A 114 16.29 -2.64 7.25
C HIS A 114 15.09 -1.71 7.52
N LEU A 115 13.88 -2.26 7.70
CA LEU A 115 12.71 -1.50 8.12
C LEU A 115 12.88 -0.93 9.55
N ASP A 116 13.46 -1.70 10.47
CA ASP A 116 13.75 -1.26 11.84
C ASP A 116 14.80 -0.13 11.86
N GLU A 117 15.85 -0.26 11.04
CA GLU A 117 16.85 0.79 10.84
C GLU A 117 16.23 2.07 10.25
N TRP A 118 15.33 1.91 9.27
CA TRP A 118 14.61 3.03 8.67
C TRP A 118 13.69 3.71 9.68
N SER A 119 12.89 2.96 10.43
CA SER A 119 12.06 3.53 11.48
C SER A 119 12.87 4.21 12.59
N ALA A 120 14.11 3.75 12.84
CA ALA A 120 15.03 4.42 13.74
C ALA A 120 15.58 5.74 13.17
N SER A 121 15.69 5.94 11.84
CA SER A 121 16.09 7.23 11.26
C SER A 121 15.08 8.32 11.61
N PHE A 122 13.78 8.05 11.41
CA PHE A 122 12.71 9.00 11.73
C PHE A 122 12.62 9.29 13.23
N ARG A 123 12.78 8.27 14.09
CA ARG A 123 12.73 8.43 15.55
C ARG A 123 13.87 9.27 16.11
N LYS A 124 15.03 9.31 15.46
CA LYS A 124 16.15 10.21 15.85
C LYS A 124 15.79 11.68 15.67
N HIS A 125 14.81 11.99 14.82
CA HIS A 125 14.32 13.34 14.55
C HIS A 125 13.00 13.64 15.28
N ASP A 126 12.43 12.64 15.96
CA ASP A 126 11.24 12.75 16.79
C ASP A 126 11.55 13.25 18.21
N ASP A 127 12.27 14.37 18.31
CA ASP A 127 12.61 15.02 19.59
C ASP A 127 11.36 15.49 20.38
N LEU A 128 10.18 15.42 19.76
CA LEU A 128 8.92 16.00 20.26
C LEU A 128 7.86 14.94 20.62
N GLY A 129 8.14 13.64 20.44
CA GLY A 129 7.16 12.58 20.66
C GLY A 129 5.95 12.65 19.71
N ILE A 130 6.15 13.21 18.52
CA ILE A 130 5.18 13.37 17.43
C ILE A 130 4.58 12.01 17.03
N LEU A 131 5.37 10.94 17.11
CA LEU A 131 4.92 9.58 16.82
C LEU A 131 4.18 8.93 18.02
N ASN A 132 4.34 9.48 19.23
CA ASN A 132 3.77 8.93 20.47
C ASN A 132 2.47 9.65 20.93
N HIS A 133 2.19 10.86 20.44
CA HIS A 133 1.02 11.62 20.85
C HIS A 133 -0.19 11.39 19.94
N SER A 134 -1.11 10.54 20.41
CA SER A 134 -2.49 10.36 19.90
C SER A 134 -3.39 11.59 20.07
N THR A 135 -2.82 12.75 20.42
CA THR A 135 -3.56 13.95 20.84
C THR A 135 -3.04 15.16 20.11
N GLN A 136 -3.99 15.80 19.42
CA GLN A 136 -3.94 17.11 18.76
C GLN A 136 -3.07 18.11 19.54
N THR A 137 -1.80 18.24 19.19
CA THR A 137 -0.92 19.30 19.69
C THR A 137 -0.75 20.34 18.58
N ASN A 138 -0.92 21.62 18.93
CA ASN A 138 -0.82 22.75 18.02
C ASN A 138 0.62 22.86 17.47
N VAL A 139 0.83 22.43 16.22
CA VAL A 139 2.15 22.36 15.53
C VAL A 139 2.66 23.73 15.06
N THR A 140 2.29 24.83 15.72
CA THR A 140 2.47 26.19 15.17
C THR A 140 3.83 26.85 15.48
N THR A 141 4.79 26.18 16.11
CA THR A 141 6.07 26.84 16.45
C THR A 141 7.25 25.88 16.42
N MET A 142 7.87 25.66 15.27
CA MET A 142 9.05 24.78 15.15
C MET A 142 10.03 25.31 14.09
N THR A 143 10.98 26.17 14.48
CA THR A 143 11.96 26.78 13.56
C THR A 143 13.39 26.23 13.72
N ASN A 144 13.62 25.14 14.46
CA ASN A 144 14.96 24.60 14.75
C ASN A 144 15.14 23.09 14.46
N GLN A 145 14.20 22.43 13.80
CA GLN A 145 14.33 21.00 13.42
C GLN A 145 15.08 20.85 12.09
N LYS A 146 16.05 19.93 12.02
CA LYS A 146 16.77 19.56 10.78
C LYS A 146 15.86 18.88 9.75
N CYS A 147 14.86 18.12 10.22
CA CYS A 147 13.92 17.36 9.41
C CYS A 147 12.51 17.95 9.58
N PRO A 148 11.80 18.35 8.50
CA PRO A 148 10.44 18.88 8.59
C PRO A 148 9.48 17.85 9.21
N PRO A 149 8.59 18.23 10.16
CA PRO A 149 7.65 17.30 10.80
C PRO A 149 6.80 16.46 9.82
N ARG A 150 6.42 17.06 8.68
CA ARG A 150 5.72 16.37 7.60
C ARG A 150 6.51 15.17 7.07
N LEU A 151 7.83 15.29 6.89
CA LEU A 151 8.68 14.23 6.37
C LEU A 151 8.65 13.00 7.29
N ILE A 152 8.64 13.21 8.61
CA ILE A 152 8.52 12.15 9.62
C ILE A 152 7.20 11.40 9.48
N TYR A 153 6.07 12.11 9.32
CA TYR A 153 4.76 11.47 9.16
C TYR A 153 4.63 10.68 7.85
N TYR A 154 5.08 11.25 6.72
CA TYR A 154 5.09 10.53 5.45
C TYR A 154 6.00 9.30 5.49
N GLY A 155 7.21 9.44 6.05
CA GLY A 155 8.14 8.32 6.24
C GLY A 155 7.55 7.21 7.10
N ASN A 156 6.91 7.56 8.23
CA ASN A 156 6.27 6.57 9.09
C ASN A 156 5.06 5.89 8.42
N HIS A 157 4.28 6.61 7.61
CA HIS A 157 3.21 6.00 6.82
C HIS A 157 3.77 4.99 5.81
N LEU A 158 4.84 5.35 5.09
CA LEU A 158 5.49 4.47 4.12
C LEU A 158 6.12 3.24 4.79
N PHE A 159 6.74 3.41 5.97
CA PHE A 159 7.24 2.29 6.78
C PHE A 159 6.14 1.25 7.04
N HIS A 160 4.96 1.68 7.51
CA HIS A 160 3.83 0.79 7.71
C HIS A 160 3.31 0.18 6.41
N CYS A 161 3.27 0.94 5.31
CA CYS A 161 2.90 0.41 3.99
C CYS A 161 3.86 -0.70 3.52
N LEU A 162 5.17 -0.54 3.72
CA LEU A 162 6.15 -1.57 3.36
C LEU A 162 5.98 -2.85 4.20
N HIS A 163 5.59 -2.73 5.47
CA HIS A 163 5.21 -3.90 6.25
C HIS A 163 3.95 -4.59 5.72
N ILE A 164 2.92 -3.84 5.33
CA ILE A 164 1.72 -4.41 4.68
C ILE A 164 2.11 -5.18 3.42
N LEU A 165 3.00 -4.62 2.59
CA LEU A 165 3.51 -5.31 1.40
C LEU A 165 4.37 -6.54 1.75
N LEU A 166 5.16 -6.51 2.82
CA LEU A 166 6.00 -7.65 3.21
C LEU A 166 5.16 -8.84 3.70
N TYR A 167 4.10 -8.59 4.46
CA TYR A 167 3.26 -9.63 5.05
C TYR A 167 2.02 -9.98 4.21
N GLY A 168 1.59 -9.09 3.32
CA GLY A 168 0.39 -9.25 2.50
C GLY A 168 0.70 -9.67 1.06
N PRO A 169 -0.29 -10.20 0.32
CA PRO A 169 -0.27 -10.19 -1.13
C PRO A 169 -0.06 -8.79 -1.71
N MET A 170 0.46 -8.71 -2.93
CA MET A 170 0.82 -7.42 -3.55
C MET A 170 -0.39 -6.60 -4.04
N ASP A 171 -1.58 -7.21 -4.17
CA ASP A 171 -2.75 -6.57 -4.78
C ASP A 171 -4.06 -6.95 -4.07
N LEU A 172 -5.07 -6.07 -4.17
CA LEU A 172 -6.34 -6.21 -3.45
C LEU A 172 -7.11 -7.48 -3.81
N VAL A 173 -7.07 -7.88 -5.08
CA VAL A 173 -7.85 -9.05 -5.53
C VAL A 173 -7.21 -10.33 -4.99
N SER A 174 -5.88 -10.42 -5.02
CA SER A 174 -5.14 -11.50 -4.37
C SER A 174 -5.40 -11.53 -2.87
N MET A 175 -5.39 -10.37 -2.19
CA MET A 175 -5.78 -10.27 -0.78
C MET A 175 -7.20 -10.80 -0.51
N PHE A 176 -8.15 -10.56 -1.42
CA PHE A 176 -9.54 -10.98 -1.28
C PHE A 176 -9.75 -12.49 -1.47
N GLU A 177 -9.04 -13.08 -2.41
CA GLU A 177 -9.16 -14.49 -2.79
C GLU A 177 -8.36 -15.45 -1.88
N ASP A 178 -7.24 -14.99 -1.30
CA ASP A 178 -6.33 -15.80 -0.50
C ASP A 178 -6.86 -16.05 0.92
N ALA A 179 -7.68 -17.10 1.07
CA ALA A 179 -8.26 -17.51 2.34
C ALA A 179 -7.22 -18.07 3.33
N GLU A 180 -6.13 -18.65 2.84
CA GLU A 180 -5.05 -19.18 3.69
C GLU A 180 -4.28 -18.04 4.35
N TRP A 181 -3.94 -17.01 3.57
CA TRP A 181 -3.34 -15.79 4.11
C TRP A 181 -4.27 -15.10 5.09
N GLN A 182 -5.57 -14.94 4.77
CA GLN A 182 -6.57 -14.31 5.66
C GLN A 182 -6.69 -15.01 7.02
N ALA A 183 -6.37 -16.31 7.12
CA ALA A 183 -6.38 -17.07 8.36
C ALA A 183 -5.01 -17.12 9.07
N SER A 184 -4.00 -16.43 8.53
CA SER A 184 -2.61 -16.53 8.97
C SER A 184 -2.20 -15.40 9.95
N PRO A 185 -1.11 -15.58 10.72
CA PRO A 185 -0.52 -14.50 11.51
C PRO A 185 -0.03 -13.31 10.67
N ASP A 186 0.31 -13.54 9.40
CA ASP A 186 0.75 -12.47 8.49
C ASP A 186 -0.39 -11.50 8.18
N PHE A 187 -1.64 -11.98 8.12
CA PHE A 187 -2.83 -11.13 7.98
C PHE A 187 -3.01 -10.21 9.19
N ILE A 188 -2.84 -10.75 10.41
CA ILE A 188 -2.93 -9.95 11.64
C ILE A 188 -1.87 -8.85 11.67
N LYS A 189 -0.61 -9.19 11.37
CA LYS A 189 0.48 -8.20 11.29
C LYS A 189 0.20 -7.12 10.24
N ALA A 190 -0.26 -7.51 9.06
CA ALA A 190 -0.61 -6.56 8.02
C ALA A 190 -1.75 -5.63 8.47
N GLY A 191 -2.75 -6.16 9.17
CA GLY A 191 -3.86 -5.40 9.74
C GLY A 191 -3.44 -4.40 10.82
N GLU A 192 -2.52 -4.79 11.72
CA GLU A 192 -1.94 -3.90 12.71
C GLU A 192 -1.25 -2.70 12.05
N HIS A 193 -0.42 -2.95 11.04
CA HIS A 193 0.24 -1.89 10.29
C HIS A 193 -0.73 -1.03 9.45
N ALA A 194 -1.81 -1.61 8.91
CA ALA A 194 -2.85 -0.82 8.24
C ALA A 194 -3.56 0.13 9.22
N MET A 195 -3.80 -0.30 10.45
CA MET A 195 -4.35 0.54 11.52
C MET A 195 -3.42 1.69 11.87
N ASP A 196 -2.11 1.42 11.95
CA ASP A 196 -1.15 2.49 12.21
C ASP A 196 -1.00 3.44 11.01
N CYS A 197 -1.05 2.95 9.77
CA CYS A 197 -1.16 3.80 8.57
C CYS A 197 -2.33 4.78 8.69
N ALA A 198 -3.52 4.31 9.04
CA ALA A 198 -4.70 5.16 9.16
C ALA A 198 -4.51 6.30 10.18
N LYS A 199 -3.93 5.98 11.36
CA LYS A 199 -3.60 6.98 12.39
C LYS A 199 -2.62 8.02 11.87
N VAL A 200 -1.57 7.58 11.17
CA VAL A 200 -0.55 8.47 10.61
C VAL A 200 -1.13 9.33 9.48
N ALA A 201 -1.97 8.77 8.62
CA ALA A 201 -2.60 9.45 7.49
C ALA A 201 -3.47 10.64 7.95
N ARG A 202 -4.20 10.49 9.07
CA ARG A 202 -4.92 11.60 9.71
C ARG A 202 -3.96 12.75 10.08
N ASN A 203 -2.80 12.43 10.64
CA ASN A 203 -1.83 13.45 11.06
C ASN A 203 -1.14 14.13 9.87
N ILE A 204 -0.95 13.42 8.75
CA ILE A 204 -0.44 14.03 7.51
C ILE A 204 -1.31 15.21 7.08
N LEU A 205 -2.64 15.08 7.07
CA LEU A 205 -3.53 16.20 6.71
C LEU A 205 -3.48 17.37 7.70
N LEU A 206 -3.06 17.15 8.95
CA LEU A 206 -2.92 18.24 9.92
C LEU A 206 -1.68 19.09 9.64
N VAL A 207 -0.59 18.45 9.19
CA VAL A 207 0.70 19.13 8.95
C VAL A 207 0.92 19.52 7.49
N ASP A 208 0.20 18.89 6.58
CA ASP A 208 0.26 19.10 5.12
C ASP A 208 -1.14 18.98 4.49
N PRO A 209 -2.06 19.93 4.73
CA PRO A 209 -3.47 19.84 4.30
C PRO A 209 -3.66 19.79 2.77
N TYR A 210 -2.69 20.27 2.01
CA TYR A 210 -2.70 20.30 0.55
C TYR A 210 -1.80 19.24 -0.08
N LEU A 211 -1.14 18.42 0.74
CA LEU A 211 -0.21 17.37 0.32
C LEU A 211 0.91 17.91 -0.58
N ASP A 212 1.56 19.01 -0.20
CA ASP A 212 2.62 19.64 -0.99
C ASP A 212 3.94 18.83 -0.98
N THR A 213 4.14 17.94 -0.01
CA THR A 213 5.41 17.21 0.21
C THR A 213 5.42 15.81 -0.39
N MET A 214 4.43 15.46 -1.23
CA MET A 214 4.18 14.08 -1.64
C MET A 214 5.43 13.40 -2.19
N PHE A 215 5.92 12.40 -1.44
CA PHE A 215 6.84 11.41 -1.97
C PHE A 215 6.28 10.83 -3.27
N ARG A 216 7.19 10.43 -4.16
CA ARG A 216 6.77 9.91 -5.45
C ARG A 216 5.96 8.62 -5.27
N PHE A 217 4.80 8.55 -5.90
CA PHE A 217 3.83 7.45 -5.78
C PHE A 217 3.22 7.26 -4.38
N PHE A 218 3.29 8.27 -3.51
CA PHE A 218 2.62 8.21 -2.20
C PHE A 218 1.14 7.80 -2.30
N GLY A 219 0.44 8.28 -3.33
CA GLY A 219 -0.95 7.91 -3.59
C GLY A 219 -1.20 6.41 -3.82
N THR A 220 -0.21 5.67 -4.33
CA THR A 220 -0.31 4.20 -4.48
C THR A 220 -0.13 3.51 -3.13
N TYR A 221 0.77 4.01 -2.28
CA TYR A 221 0.94 3.48 -0.93
C TYR A 221 -0.28 3.75 -0.04
N LEU A 222 -0.87 4.94 -0.16
CA LEU A 222 -2.13 5.28 0.51
C LEU A 222 -3.28 4.38 0.08
N LEU A 223 -3.32 4.03 -1.21
CA LEU A 223 -4.27 3.07 -1.75
C LEU A 223 -4.04 1.66 -1.15
N GLN A 224 -2.79 1.19 -1.16
CA GLN A 224 -2.41 -0.11 -0.61
C GLN A 224 -2.72 -0.25 0.89
N SER A 225 -2.46 0.79 1.69
CA SER A 225 -2.75 0.78 3.12
C SER A 225 -4.25 0.64 3.43
N THR A 226 -5.11 0.99 2.47
CA THR A 226 -6.57 0.90 2.62
C THR A 226 -7.14 -0.47 2.23
N PHE A 227 -6.39 -1.30 1.50
CA PHE A 227 -6.89 -2.59 0.99
C PHE A 227 -7.41 -3.51 2.08
N ILE A 228 -6.75 -3.57 3.25
CA ILE A 228 -7.17 -4.45 4.35
C ILE A 228 -8.50 -4.02 4.94
N PHE A 229 -8.74 -2.72 5.12
CA PHE A 229 -10.02 -2.26 5.66
C PHE A 229 -11.15 -2.44 4.66
N LEU A 230 -10.89 -2.21 3.36
CA LEU A 230 -11.86 -2.46 2.31
C LEU A 230 -12.22 -3.95 2.23
N LEU A 231 -11.22 -4.83 2.29
CA LEU A 231 -11.37 -6.28 2.37
C LEU A 231 -12.27 -6.69 3.55
N LEU A 232 -11.95 -6.19 4.75
CA LEU A 232 -12.70 -6.48 5.97
C LEU A 232 -14.13 -5.96 5.90
N ALA A 233 -14.31 -4.73 5.42
CA ALA A 233 -15.62 -4.11 5.27
C ALA A 233 -16.50 -4.88 4.26
N GLN A 234 -15.93 -5.34 3.14
CA GLN A 234 -16.69 -6.11 2.14
C GLN A 234 -17.02 -7.54 2.59
N LYS A 235 -16.15 -8.18 3.38
CA LYS A 235 -16.39 -9.56 3.85
C LYS A 235 -17.28 -9.61 5.09
N LEU A 236 -17.17 -8.64 5.99
CA LEU A 236 -17.98 -8.59 7.21
C LEU A 236 -19.31 -7.86 6.98
N GLY A 237 -19.38 -6.94 6.00
CA GLY A 237 -20.59 -6.18 5.68
C GLY A 237 -21.14 -5.46 6.90
N SER A 238 -22.41 -5.74 7.25
CA SER A 238 -23.07 -5.17 8.43
C SER A 238 -22.46 -5.59 9.77
N SER A 239 -21.63 -6.64 9.78
CA SER A 239 -20.93 -7.13 10.97
C SER A 239 -19.57 -6.46 11.17
N SER A 240 -19.20 -5.48 10.33
CA SER A 240 -17.98 -4.70 10.51
C SER A 240 -18.03 -3.89 11.81
N ASP A 241 -16.98 -3.98 12.61
CA ASP A 241 -16.81 -3.16 13.81
C ASP A 241 -16.58 -1.69 13.43
N HIS A 242 -16.99 -0.78 14.31
CA HIS A 242 -16.80 0.66 14.21
C HIS A 242 -15.34 1.03 13.97
N LEU A 243 -14.39 0.31 14.57
CA LEU A 243 -12.95 0.54 14.33
C LEU A 243 -12.57 0.38 12.86
N ILE A 244 -13.13 -0.61 12.15
CA ILE A 244 -12.86 -0.84 10.73
C ILE A 244 -13.46 0.31 9.91
N LEU A 245 -14.69 0.70 10.21
CA LEU A 245 -15.39 1.79 9.52
C LEU A 245 -14.72 3.15 9.74
N ASP A 246 -14.25 3.43 10.96
CA ASP A 246 -13.48 4.64 11.29
C ASP A 246 -12.17 4.72 10.50
N ASN A 247 -11.42 3.62 10.44
CA ASN A 247 -10.16 3.57 9.70
C ASN A 247 -10.40 3.72 8.18
N CYS A 248 -11.47 3.11 7.65
CA CYS A 248 -11.94 3.35 6.27
C CYS A 248 -12.24 4.84 6.04
N ALA A 249 -12.98 5.48 6.95
CA ALA A 249 -13.39 6.88 6.82
C ALA A 249 -12.19 7.85 6.88
N ILE A 250 -11.22 7.59 7.77
CA ILE A 250 -9.98 8.38 7.85
C ILE A 250 -9.19 8.28 6.55
N ASN A 251 -8.97 7.08 6.03
CA ASN A 251 -8.24 6.91 4.77
C ASN A 251 -9.01 7.49 3.58
N LEU A 252 -10.33 7.36 3.54
CA LEU A 252 -11.17 7.99 2.52
C LEU A 252 -11.00 9.52 2.53
N GLN A 253 -10.94 10.16 3.70
CA GLN A 253 -10.72 11.60 3.81
C GLN A 253 -9.38 12.02 3.20
N VAL A 254 -8.29 11.29 3.51
CA VAL A 254 -6.95 11.57 2.96
C VAL A 254 -6.92 11.32 1.46
N LEU A 255 -7.56 10.24 1.00
CA LEU A 255 -7.66 9.91 -0.41
C LEU A 255 -8.46 10.97 -1.18
N ASP A 256 -9.57 11.48 -0.64
CA ASP A 256 -10.37 12.53 -1.28
C ASP A 256 -9.53 13.81 -1.47
N VAL A 257 -8.75 14.22 -0.47
CA VAL A 257 -7.80 15.34 -0.60
C VAL A 257 -6.76 15.03 -1.68
N PHE A 258 -6.13 13.85 -1.64
CA PHE A 258 -5.14 13.43 -2.63
C PHE A 258 -5.71 13.46 -4.05
N THR A 259 -6.92 12.96 -4.24
CA THR A 259 -7.58 12.90 -5.55
C THR A 259 -7.88 14.31 -6.07
N SER A 260 -8.20 15.26 -5.18
CA SER A 260 -8.45 16.66 -5.54
C SER A 260 -7.18 17.38 -6.01
N VAL A 261 -6.00 16.97 -5.52
CA VAL A 261 -4.70 17.58 -5.82
C VAL A 261 -4.06 16.97 -7.06
N THR A 262 -4.19 15.66 -7.26
CA THR A 262 -3.41 14.91 -8.27
C THR A 262 -4.18 14.54 -9.54
N ASN A 263 -5.50 14.77 -9.58
CA ASN A 263 -6.39 14.45 -10.70
C ASN A 263 -6.15 13.07 -11.34
N MET A 264 -6.06 12.02 -10.51
CA MET A 264 -5.85 10.64 -10.96
C MET A 264 -7.15 9.83 -10.95
N ASP A 265 -7.57 9.33 -12.12
CA ASP A 265 -8.87 8.65 -12.31
C ASP A 265 -8.98 7.31 -11.55
N TYR A 266 -7.90 6.54 -11.45
CA TYR A 266 -7.91 5.26 -10.73
C TYR A 266 -8.11 5.47 -9.22
N GLN A 267 -7.66 6.59 -8.65
CA GLN A 267 -7.86 6.88 -7.24
C GLN A 267 -9.28 7.36 -6.96
N ARG A 268 -9.86 8.14 -7.87
CA ARG A 268 -11.28 8.53 -7.82
C ARG A 268 -12.20 7.32 -7.82
N THR A 269 -11.88 6.32 -8.66
CA THR A 269 -12.63 5.07 -8.71
C THR A 269 -12.53 4.32 -7.39
N PHE A 270 -11.34 4.24 -6.79
CA PHE A 270 -11.17 3.60 -5.49
C PHE A 270 -11.93 4.32 -4.37
N ALA A 271 -11.83 5.65 -4.31
CA ALA A 271 -12.52 6.47 -3.31
C ALA A 271 -14.04 6.27 -3.39
N THR A 272 -14.58 6.15 -4.61
CA THR A 272 -16.00 5.84 -4.84
C THR A 272 -16.36 4.45 -4.30
N ALA A 273 -15.61 3.41 -4.67
CA ALA A 273 -15.86 2.05 -4.20
C ALA A 273 -15.73 1.90 -2.68
N LEU A 274 -14.78 2.61 -2.05
CA LEU A 274 -14.62 2.66 -0.60
C LEU A 274 -15.83 3.33 0.07
N ARG A 275 -16.29 4.46 -0.48
CA ARG A 275 -17.48 5.16 0.01
C ARG A 275 -18.72 4.28 -0.05
N ASP A 276 -18.94 3.61 -1.18
CA ASP A 276 -20.07 2.69 -1.36
C ASP A 276 -19.99 1.52 -0.38
N THR A 277 -18.80 0.99 -0.13
CA THR A 277 -18.60 -0.09 0.84
C THR A 277 -18.95 0.37 2.26
N ILE A 278 -18.51 1.57 2.67
CA ILE A 278 -18.82 2.14 3.98
C ILE A 278 -20.34 2.34 4.11
N SER A 279 -20.98 2.99 3.13
CA SER A 279 -22.42 3.24 3.13
C SER A 279 -23.24 1.95 3.24
N ASN A 280 -22.89 0.92 2.47
CA ASN A 280 -23.57 -0.37 2.53
C ASN A 280 -23.39 -1.07 3.89
N ALA A 281 -22.20 -1.00 4.48
CA ALA A 281 -21.94 -1.56 5.81
C ALA A 281 -22.75 -0.84 6.91
N THR A 282 -22.96 0.49 6.78
CA THR A 282 -23.73 1.29 7.73
C THR A 282 -25.25 1.22 7.55
N ASP A 283 -25.75 1.08 6.33
CA ASP A 283 -27.21 1.09 6.08
C ASP A 283 -27.88 -0.23 6.52
N ILE A 284 -27.17 -1.35 6.38
CA ILE A 284 -27.67 -2.67 6.80
C ILE A 284 -27.69 -2.79 8.33
N SER A 285 -26.76 -2.14 9.05
CA SER A 285 -26.76 -2.12 10.51
C SER A 285 -27.93 -1.30 11.08
N ASN A 286 -28.30 -0.20 10.42
CA ASN A 286 -29.44 0.64 10.80
C ASN A 286 -30.81 -0.01 10.53
N THR A 287 -30.90 -0.91 9.55
CA THR A 287 -32.15 -1.63 9.24
C THR A 287 -32.40 -2.78 10.24
N SER A 288 -31.33 -3.32 10.84
CA SER A 288 -31.38 -4.39 11.84
C SER A 288 -31.86 -3.95 13.24
N THR A 289 -31.94 -2.65 13.51
CA THR A 289 -32.30 -2.09 14.82
C THR A 289 -33.77 -1.65 14.93
N SER A 290 -34.56 -1.78 13.85
CA SER A 290 -36.00 -1.53 13.86
C SER A 290 -36.81 -2.83 13.68
N THR A 291 -37.01 -3.60 14.76
CA THR A 291 -38.03 -4.66 14.73
C THR A 291 -38.82 -4.70 16.03
N THR A 292 -40.08 -4.31 15.89
CA THR A 292 -41.25 -4.63 16.71
C THR A 292 -41.34 -6.12 17.08
N PRO A 293 -42.07 -6.52 18.15
CA PRO A 293 -42.09 -7.89 18.64
C PRO A 293 -42.72 -8.88 17.63
N PRO A 294 -42.37 -10.18 17.68
CA PRO A 294 -42.62 -11.12 16.60
C PRO A 294 -44.05 -11.70 16.67
N ASP A 295 -44.81 -11.52 15.59
CA ASP A 295 -45.95 -12.37 15.28
C ASP A 295 -45.44 -13.66 14.64
N GLU A 296 -45.73 -14.79 15.28
CA GLU A 296 -45.43 -16.14 14.81
C GLU A 296 -46.13 -16.42 13.48
N ARG A 297 -45.37 -16.38 12.39
CA ARG A 297 -45.71 -17.12 11.18
C ARG A 297 -44.43 -17.48 10.42
N PHE A 298 -43.97 -18.71 10.59
CA PHE A 298 -42.86 -19.27 9.82
C PHE A 298 -43.29 -19.51 8.37
N PRO A 299 -42.62 -18.93 7.35
CA PRO A 299 -42.59 -19.50 6.01
C PRO A 299 -41.30 -20.32 5.86
N ASN A 300 -41.47 -21.57 5.43
CA ASN A 300 -40.38 -22.42 4.95
C ASN A 300 -39.72 -21.77 3.73
N THR A 301 -38.50 -21.27 3.87
CA THR A 301 -37.59 -21.03 2.74
C THR A 301 -36.37 -21.90 2.91
N ALA A 302 -36.35 -22.98 2.12
CA ALA A 302 -35.20 -23.83 1.93
C ALA A 302 -34.04 -23.02 1.31
N ASP A 303 -32.89 -23.07 1.99
CA ASP A 303 -31.54 -23.20 1.44
C ASP A 303 -31.26 -22.53 0.09
N ASN A 304 -31.02 -21.23 0.11
CA ASN A 304 -29.93 -20.68 -0.71
C ASN A 304 -28.71 -20.58 0.21
N PRO A 305 -27.58 -21.23 -0.10
CA PRO A 305 -26.35 -20.99 0.66
C PRO A 305 -26.05 -19.48 0.59
N PRO A 306 -25.57 -18.86 1.68
CA PRO A 306 -25.21 -17.46 1.65
C PRO A 306 -24.21 -17.25 0.51
N SER A 307 -24.61 -16.43 -0.46
CA SER A 307 -23.78 -16.09 -1.61
C SER A 307 -22.44 -15.58 -1.09
N ARG A 308 -21.34 -16.26 -1.49
CA ARG A 308 -19.97 -15.90 -1.10
C ARG A 308 -19.76 -14.40 -1.32
N PRO A 309 -19.15 -13.65 -0.37
CA PRO A 309 -18.86 -12.25 -0.57
C PRO A 309 -18.13 -12.07 -1.90
N GLN A 310 -18.68 -11.24 -2.80
CA GLN A 310 -18.08 -10.93 -4.08
C GLN A 310 -17.42 -9.55 -3.98
N LEU A 311 -16.18 -9.47 -4.47
CA LEU A 311 -15.48 -8.19 -4.58
C LEU A 311 -16.24 -7.29 -5.56
N HIS A 312 -16.39 -6.00 -5.23
CA HIS A 312 -17.03 -5.03 -6.13
C HIS A 312 -16.35 -5.03 -7.52
N PRO A 313 -17.08 -5.07 -8.65
CA PRO A 313 -16.49 -5.20 -9.99
C PRO A 313 -15.45 -4.13 -10.32
N ASP A 314 -15.68 -2.88 -9.90
CA ASP A 314 -14.74 -1.77 -10.12
C ASP A 314 -13.41 -1.96 -9.38
N LEU A 315 -13.35 -2.85 -8.39
CA LEU A 315 -12.13 -3.17 -7.66
C LEU A 315 -11.26 -4.23 -8.37
N LEU A 316 -11.77 -4.86 -9.43
CA LEU A 316 -10.99 -5.84 -10.20
C LEU A 316 -9.81 -5.20 -10.95
N GLN A 317 -9.84 -3.89 -11.17
CA GLN A 317 -8.71 -3.15 -11.75
C GLN A 317 -7.49 -3.07 -10.81
N TYR A 318 -7.66 -3.31 -9.51
CA TYR A 318 -6.56 -3.37 -8.54
C TYR A 318 -5.93 -4.76 -8.45
N ARG A 319 -6.06 -5.58 -9.50
CA ARG A 319 -5.32 -6.83 -9.70
C ARG A 319 -4.05 -6.54 -10.49
N TRP A 320 -2.89 -6.84 -9.92
CA TRP A 320 -1.58 -6.51 -10.49
C TRP A 320 -0.83 -7.77 -10.93
N VAL A 321 -1.45 -8.55 -11.81
CA VAL A 321 -0.88 -9.78 -12.42
C VAL A 321 -1.03 -9.76 -13.93
N GLY A 322 -0.21 -10.53 -14.65
CA GLY A 322 -0.23 -10.60 -16.11
C GLY A 322 -1.61 -10.89 -16.68
N GLY A 323 -2.08 -10.01 -17.57
CA GLY A 323 -3.35 -10.17 -18.29
C GLY A 323 -4.53 -9.49 -17.60
N ALA A 324 -4.34 -8.89 -16.43
CA ALA A 324 -5.30 -7.99 -15.82
C ALA A 324 -5.26 -6.59 -16.47
N LYS A 325 -6.24 -5.73 -16.17
CA LYS A 325 -6.23 -4.33 -16.64
C LYS A 325 -5.28 -3.44 -15.82
N GLY A 326 -5.18 -3.67 -14.51
CA GLY A 326 -4.36 -2.84 -13.61
C GLY A 326 -4.86 -1.40 -13.50
N LEU A 327 -3.97 -0.47 -13.12
CA LEU A 327 -4.29 0.94 -12.89
C LEU A 327 -4.13 1.85 -14.12
N TRP A 328 -3.92 1.27 -15.31
CA TRP A 328 -3.65 2.05 -16.51
C TRP A 328 -4.94 2.51 -17.22
N PRO A 329 -5.07 3.80 -17.58
CA PRO A 329 -6.19 4.29 -18.38
C PRO A 329 -6.18 3.67 -19.79
N VAL A 330 -7.37 3.47 -20.36
CA VAL A 330 -7.57 3.03 -21.75
C VAL A 330 -7.12 4.10 -22.75
#